data_AF-A0A392P3T8-F1
#
_entry.id   AF-A0A392P3T8-F1
#
_cell.length_a   1.000
_cell.length_b   1.000
_cell.length_c   1.000
_cell.angle_alpha   90.00
_cell.angle_beta   90.00
_cell.angle_gamma   90.00
#
_symmetry.space_group_name_H-M   'P 1'
#
loop_
_entity.id
_entity.type
_entity.pdbx_description
1 polymer ?
#
loop_
_entity_poly.entity_id
_entity_poly.type
_entity_poly.pdbx_seq_one_letter_code
_entity_poly.pdbx_strand_id
1 'polypeptide(L)'
;MGFEDSVLVSRSVLGRLPGTTVYRNVKQYPEAYTYNGIVIVRIDAPIYFANISYIKDRLREYEVVVDSYTRRGPEVERINFVIIEMA
;
A
#
# COMPACT_ATOMS: atom_id res chain seq x y z
N MET A 1 -23.01 6.90 6.10
CA MET A 1 -23.31 5.60 5.46
C MET A 1 -21.97 4.89 5.35
N GLY A 2 -21.59 4.25 6.46
CA GLY A 2 -20.32 3.57 6.64
C GLY A 2 -20.61 2.11 6.97
N PHE A 3 -19.57 1.27 6.87
CA PHE A 3 -19.54 -0.17 7.14
C PHE A 3 -19.63 -1.15 5.96
N GLU A 4 -19.39 -0.75 4.70
CA GLU A 4 -19.33 -1.73 3.58
C GLU A 4 -17.98 -1.84 2.85
N ASP A 5 -17.07 -0.87 2.95
CA ASP A 5 -15.76 -0.94 2.25
C ASP A 5 -14.69 -1.79 2.96
N SER A 6 -15.02 -2.43 4.09
CA SER A 6 -14.00 -3.06 4.95
C SER A 6 -13.79 -4.56 4.70
N VAL A 7 -14.64 -5.24 3.94
CA VAL A 7 -14.69 -6.72 3.97
C VAL A 7 -14.35 -7.41 2.66
N LEU A 8 -14.31 -6.75 1.50
CA LEU A 8 -14.26 -7.48 0.22
C LEU A 8 -12.96 -7.41 -0.60
N VAL A 9 -11.96 -6.60 -0.21
CA VAL A 9 -10.58 -6.72 -0.73
C VAL A 9 -9.61 -6.18 0.35
N SER A 10 -8.94 -7.03 1.15
CA SER A 10 -8.04 -6.54 2.21
C SER A 10 -6.68 -6.07 1.70
N ARG A 11 -6.67 -5.22 0.67
CA ARG A 11 -5.45 -4.56 0.23
C ARG A 11 -4.97 -3.60 1.32
N SER A 12 -3.74 -3.80 1.80
CA SER A 12 -3.15 -2.96 2.84
C SER A 12 -1.89 -2.29 2.34
N VAL A 13 -1.76 -0.97 2.56
CA VAL A 13 -0.47 -0.27 2.40
C VAL A 13 0.42 -0.66 3.56
N LEU A 14 1.66 -1.00 3.26
CA LEU A 14 2.62 -1.38 4.29
C LEU A 14 3.67 -0.30 4.51
N GLY A 15 3.97 -0.09 5.78
CA GLY A 15 5.09 0.70 6.25
C GLY A 15 6.03 -0.17 7.07
N ARG A 16 7.28 0.24 7.17
CA ARG A 16 8.29 -0.43 7.98
C ARG A 16 8.18 0.02 9.44
N LEU A 17 8.16 -0.93 10.37
CA LEU A 17 8.24 -0.61 11.79
C LEU A 17 9.64 -0.10 12.16
N PRO A 18 9.75 0.98 12.95
CA PRO A 18 11.04 1.55 13.35
C PRO A 18 12.01 0.53 13.94
N GLY A 19 13.25 0.54 13.46
CA GLY A 19 14.31 -0.33 13.97
C GLY A 19 14.23 -1.81 13.59
N THR A 20 13.23 -2.23 12.81
CA THR A 20 13.03 -3.65 12.44
C THR A 20 13.13 -3.85 10.93
N THR A 21 12.99 -5.08 10.44
CA THR A 21 12.76 -5.40 9.01
C THR A 21 11.29 -5.75 8.72
N VAL A 22 10.40 -5.50 9.67
CA VAL A 22 9.00 -5.92 9.62
C VAL A 22 8.15 -4.83 8.97
N TYR A 23 7.27 -5.24 8.07
CA TYR A 23 6.32 -4.37 7.38
C TYR A 23 4.90 -4.67 7.85
N ARG A 24 4.13 -3.62 8.19
CA ARG A 24 2.75 -3.74 8.71
C ARG A 24 1.83 -2.69 8.10
N ASN A 25 0.53 -2.94 8.20
CA ASN A 25 -0.49 -2.02 7.70
C ASN A 25 -0.38 -0.68 8.43
N VAL A 26 -0.08 0.39 7.68
CA VAL A 26 0.09 1.76 8.21
C VAL A 26 -1.16 2.32 8.88
N LYS A 27 -2.36 1.83 8.53
CA LYS A 27 -3.61 2.20 9.21
C LYS A 27 -3.74 1.56 10.59
N GLN A 28 -3.13 0.39 10.79
CA GLN A 28 -3.14 -0.34 12.07
C GLN A 28 -1.96 0.05 12.96
N TYR A 29 -0.83 0.43 12.36
CA TYR A 29 0.42 0.78 13.04
C TYR A 29 0.88 2.16 12.54
N PRO A 30 0.41 3.26 13.14
CA PRO A 30 0.73 4.62 12.71
C PRO A 30 2.23 4.97 12.80
N GLU A 31 3.00 4.24 13.61
CA GLU A 31 4.45 4.36 13.73
C GLU A 31 5.20 3.77 12.52
N ALA A 32 4.52 2.97 11.70
CA ALA A 32 5.09 2.39 10.50
C ALA A 32 5.30 3.48 9.44
N TYR A 33 6.52 3.63 8.94
CA TYR A 33 6.86 4.66 7.96
C TYR A 33 7.03 4.07 6.56
N THR A 34 6.74 4.87 5.55
CA THR A 34 6.95 4.54 4.14
C THR A 34 8.19 5.25 3.60
N TYR A 35 8.55 4.96 2.35
CA TYR A 35 9.71 5.55 1.69
C TYR A 35 9.25 6.43 0.54
N ASN A 36 9.83 7.61 0.41
CA ASN A 36 9.58 8.51 -0.72
C ASN A 36 9.82 7.78 -2.05
N GLY A 37 8.85 7.85 -2.97
CA GLY A 37 8.91 7.19 -4.27
C GLY A 37 8.65 5.68 -4.27
N ILE A 38 8.30 5.07 -3.13
CA ILE A 38 8.03 3.64 -3.03
C ILE A 38 6.67 3.42 -2.35
N VAL A 39 5.83 2.60 -2.98
CA VAL A 39 4.60 2.11 -2.36
C VAL A 39 4.68 0.61 -2.19
N ILE A 40 4.38 0.12 -0.98
CA ILE A 40 4.34 -1.31 -0.67
C ILE A 40 2.90 -1.69 -0.38
N VAL A 41 2.44 -2.75 -1.03
CA VAL A 41 1.04 -3.16 -1.06
C VAL A 41 0.97 -4.65 -0.80
N ARG A 42 0.18 -5.05 0.20
CA ARG A 42 -0.23 -6.44 0.34
C ARG A 42 -1.51 -6.70 -0.43
N ILE A 43 -1.53 -7.75 -1.24
CA ILE A 43 -2.73 -8.24 -1.93
C ILE A 43 -3.10 -9.57 -1.28
N ASP A 44 -4.15 -9.54 -0.46
CA ASP A 44 -4.69 -10.71 0.24
C ASP A 44 -5.73 -11.44 -0.65
N ALA A 45 -5.39 -11.66 -1.93
CA ALA A 45 -6.23 -12.36 -2.89
C ALA A 45 -5.39 -12.98 -4.02
N PRO A 46 -5.76 -14.15 -4.55
CA PRO A 46 -5.05 -14.76 -5.67
C PRO A 46 -5.17 -13.89 -6.91
N ILE A 47 -4.08 -13.77 -7.67
CA ILE A 47 -4.04 -13.02 -8.92
C ILE A 47 -4.27 -13.97 -10.09
N TYR A 48 -5.31 -13.72 -10.90
CA TYR A 48 -5.64 -14.53 -12.05
C TYR A 48 -6.24 -13.68 -13.18
N PHE A 49 -6.41 -14.29 -14.37
CA PHE A 49 -6.79 -13.56 -15.57
C PHE A 49 -8.09 -12.74 -15.41
N ALA A 50 -9.10 -13.29 -14.75
CA ALA A 50 -10.39 -12.62 -14.61
C ALA A 50 -10.39 -11.44 -13.61
N ASN A 51 -9.41 -11.33 -12.69
CA ASN A 51 -9.36 -10.22 -11.71
C ASN A 51 -8.23 -9.21 -11.96
N ILE A 52 -7.37 -9.43 -12.96
CA ILE A 52 -6.19 -8.58 -13.19
C ILE A 52 -6.56 -7.14 -13.55
N SER A 53 -7.65 -6.91 -14.28
CA SER A 53 -8.11 -5.57 -14.63
C SER A 53 -8.51 -4.79 -13.39
N TYR A 54 -9.25 -5.43 -12.47
CA TYR A 54 -9.63 -4.83 -11.21
C TYR A 54 -8.41 -4.46 -10.35
N ILE A 55 -7.43 -5.38 -10.26
CA ILE A 55 -6.18 -5.13 -9.52
C ILE A 55 -5.42 -3.94 -10.10
N LYS A 56 -5.31 -3.85 -11.44
CA LYS A 56 -4.65 -2.72 -12.13
C LYS A 56 -5.32 -1.40 -11.81
N ASP A 57 -6.65 -1.33 -11.88
CA ASP A 57 -7.39 -0.10 -11.60
C ASP A 57 -7.20 0.34 -10.14
N ARG A 58 -7.22 -0.61 -9.21
CA ARG A 58 -6.91 -0.30 -7.80
C ARG A 58 -5.46 0.14 -7.61
N LEU A 59 -4.47 -0.40 -8.34
CA LEU A 59 -3.07 0.00 -8.23
C LEU A 59 -2.86 1.46 -8.65
N ARG A 60 -3.59 1.92 -9.67
CA ARG A 60 -3.54 3.32 -10.13
C ARG A 60 -3.98 4.33 -9.07
N GLU A 61 -4.85 3.96 -8.14
CA GLU A 61 -5.24 4.85 -7.05
C GLU A 61 -4.04 5.33 -6.23
N TYR A 62 -2.98 4.53 -6.14
CA TYR A 62 -1.80 4.84 -5.36
C TYR A 62 -0.88 5.83 -6.05
N GLU A 63 -1.00 6.01 -7.37
CA GLU A 63 -0.32 7.08 -8.11
C GLU A 63 -0.78 8.46 -7.64
N VAL A 64 -1.96 8.55 -7.03
CA VAL A 64 -2.61 9.81 -6.62
C VAL A 64 -2.56 10.02 -5.10
N VAL A 65 -2.24 9.00 -4.30
CA VAL A 65 -2.21 9.14 -2.83
C VAL A 65 -0.95 9.86 -2.35
N VAL A 66 -1.06 11.18 -2.37
CA VAL A 66 -0.19 12.15 -1.73
C VAL A 66 -0.82 12.48 -0.36
N ASP A 67 -0.15 12.16 0.77
CA ASP A 67 -0.13 12.95 2.03
C ASP A 67 -0.60 12.39 3.40
N SER A 68 -0.73 11.07 3.63
CA SER A 68 -1.14 10.59 4.98
C SER A 68 -0.13 9.81 5.81
N TYR A 69 1.07 9.50 5.31
CA TYR A 69 2.03 8.64 6.04
C TYR A 69 3.39 9.30 6.25
N THR A 70 4.07 8.99 7.36
CA THR A 70 5.45 9.41 7.58
C THR A 70 6.34 8.83 6.49
N ARG A 71 6.90 9.70 5.64
CA ARG A 71 7.80 9.30 4.55
C ARG A 71 9.26 9.52 4.94
N ARG A 72 10.13 8.60 4.56
CA ARG A 72 11.59 8.72 4.70
C ARG A 72 12.28 8.77 3.34
N GLY A 73 13.37 9.53 3.28
CA GLY A 73 14.22 9.66 2.09
C GLY A 73 14.05 11.02 1.39
N PRO A 74 14.80 11.28 0.31
CA PRO A 74 14.67 12.51 -0.47
C PRO A 74 13.23 12.67 -0.98
N GLU A 75 12.70 13.89 -0.98
CA GLU A 75 11.41 14.19 -1.59
C GLU A 75 11.45 13.87 -3.09
N VAL A 76 10.39 13.24 -3.58
CA VAL A 76 10.24 12.90 -5.00
C VAL A 76 8.82 13.20 -5.44
N GLU A 77 8.67 13.68 -6.67
CA GLU A 77 7.38 14.12 -7.23
C GLU A 77 6.48 12.96 -7.66
N ARG A 78 7.02 11.74 -7.76
CA ARG A 78 6.30 10.57 -8.25
C ARG A 78 6.74 9.28 -7.58
N ILE A 79 5.87 8.28 -7.66
CA ILE A 79 6.20 6.91 -7.31
C ILE A 79 7.08 6.33 -8.42
N ASN A 80 8.23 5.77 -8.03
CA ASN A 80 9.15 5.09 -8.93
C ASN A 80 9.01 3.56 -8.83
N PHE A 81 8.61 3.06 -7.65
CA PHE A 81 8.51 1.64 -7.39
C PHE A 81 7.21 1.28 -6.69
N VAL A 82 6.58 0.20 -7.13
CA VAL A 82 5.50 -0.48 -6.42
C VAL A 82 5.99 -1.88 -6.07
N ILE A 83 5.98 -2.20 -4.78
CA ILE A 83 6.31 -3.54 -4.27
C ILE A 83 5.01 -4.22 -3.89
N ILE A 84 4.77 -5.39 -4.48
CA ILE A 84 3.59 -6.21 -4.19
C ILE A 84 4.02 -7.37 -3.29
N GLU A 85 3.52 -7.39 -2.07
CA GLU A 85 3.56 -8.57 -1.21
C GLU A 85 2.38 -9.47 -1.57
N MET A 86 2.70 -10.69 -2.01
CA MET A 86 1.74 -11.75 -2.28
C MET A 86 1.88 -12.79 -1.16
N ALA A 87 0.79 -13.03 -0.42
CA ALA A 87 0.70 -14.05 0.61
C ALA A 87 -0.04 -15.29 0.12
#